data_AF-A0A3M6ZLK8-F1
#
_entry.id   AF-A0A3M6ZLK8-F1
#
_cell.length_a   1.000
_cell.length_b   1.000
_cell.length_c   1.000
_cell.angle_alpha   90.00
_cell.angle_beta   90.00
_cell.angle_gamma   90.00
#
_symmetry.space_group_name_H-M   'P 1'
#
loop_
_entity.id
_entity.type
_entity.pdbx_description
1 polymer ?
#
loop_
_entity_poly.entity_id
_entity_poly.type
_entity_poly.pdbx_seq_one_letter_code
_entity_poly.pdbx_strand_id
1 'polypeptide(L)'
;GSVRGPGVTATRRPAASAAAPRTSSRQAGSVGPSAILQQKNAELMETVQGLERERDFYFSKLRDIELLIQQAMEADPSLEEDEGSLLKQIQTILYSTEEGFEIPQEAEAEAAGEEETF
;
A
#
# COMPACT_ATOMS: atom_id res chain seq x y z
N GLY A 1 -77.91 3.44 61.52
CA GLY A 1 -77.19 2.47 62.35
C GLY A 1 -75.83 2.24 61.73
N SER A 2 -74.79 2.65 62.45
CA SER A 2 -73.37 2.48 62.13
C SER A 2 -72.92 1.07 62.54
N VAL A 3 -72.04 0.43 61.76
CA VAL A 3 -71.04 -0.50 62.32
C VAL A 3 -69.70 -0.30 61.61
N ARG A 4 -68.63 -0.33 62.40
CA ARG A 4 -67.30 0.24 62.23
C ARG A 4 -66.23 -0.85 62.41
N GLY A 5 -65.14 -0.73 61.65
CA GLY A 5 -63.75 -1.04 62.06
C GLY A 5 -63.15 -2.40 61.62
N PRO A 6 -61.82 -2.60 61.73
CA PRO A 6 -60.78 -1.71 62.27
C PRO A 6 -59.62 -1.39 61.28
N GLY A 7 -58.78 -0.42 61.66
CA GLY A 7 -57.57 -0.03 60.94
C GLY A 7 -56.31 -0.75 61.44
N VAL A 8 -55.23 -0.64 60.67
CA VAL A 8 -53.86 -0.84 61.14
C VAL A 8 -52.96 0.28 60.60
N THR A 9 -52.02 0.61 61.46
CA THR A 9 -51.15 1.77 61.63
C THR A 9 -50.10 2.04 60.55
N ALA A 10 -49.74 3.33 60.43
CA ALA A 10 -48.60 3.82 59.68
C ALA A 10 -47.24 3.50 60.34
N THR A 11 -46.22 3.29 59.51
CA THR A 11 -44.80 3.48 59.90
C THR A 11 -44.04 4.17 58.77
N ARG A 12 -43.22 5.15 59.16
CA ARG A 12 -42.46 6.07 58.30
C ARG A 12 -41.04 5.56 57.97
N ARG A 13 -40.55 5.94 56.77
CA ARG A 13 -39.15 6.22 56.32
C ARG A 13 -38.12 5.06 56.30
N PRO A 14 -37.00 5.16 55.53
CA PRO A 14 -36.52 6.28 54.72
C PRO A 14 -36.24 5.98 53.23
N ALA A 15 -36.06 7.07 52.49
CA ALA A 15 -35.44 7.10 51.18
C ALA A 15 -33.99 6.60 51.22
N ALA A 16 -33.61 5.84 50.19
CA ALA A 16 -32.31 5.93 49.57
C ALA A 16 -32.47 5.43 48.13
N SER A 17 -32.45 6.38 47.19
CA SER A 17 -32.22 6.06 45.78
C SER A 17 -30.83 5.44 45.72
N ALA A 18 -30.77 4.11 45.59
CA ALA A 18 -29.53 3.42 45.28
C ALA A 18 -29.19 3.72 43.82
N ALA A 19 -28.68 4.93 43.58
CA ALA A 19 -27.92 5.23 42.38
C ALA A 19 -26.68 4.33 42.43
N ALA A 20 -26.78 3.17 41.79
CA ALA A 20 -25.63 2.32 41.52
C ALA A 20 -24.58 3.20 40.82
N PRO A 21 -23.32 3.24 41.28
CA PRO A 21 -22.28 3.93 40.55
C PRO A 21 -22.15 3.21 39.21
N ARG A 22 -22.63 3.87 38.15
CA ARG A 22 -22.34 3.42 36.79
C ARG A 22 -20.84 3.56 36.66
N THR A 23 -20.12 2.46 36.83
CA THR A 23 -18.72 2.35 36.44
C THR A 23 -18.73 2.46 34.92
N SER A 24 -18.73 3.69 34.42
CA SER A 24 -18.22 4.00 33.09
C SER A 24 -16.75 3.65 33.16
N SER A 25 -16.46 2.36 32.96
CA SER A 25 -15.12 1.85 32.75
C SER A 25 -14.69 2.40 31.42
N ARG A 26 -14.14 3.62 31.48
CA ARG A 26 -12.99 4.06 30.72
C ARG A 26 -12.95 3.47 29.31
N GLN A 27 -13.63 4.16 28.41
CA GLN A 27 -13.18 4.31 27.03
C GLN A 27 -11.75 4.90 27.10
N ALA A 28 -10.75 4.05 27.33
CA ALA A 28 -9.36 4.45 27.42
C ALA A 28 -8.52 3.41 26.67
N GLY A 29 -8.25 3.72 25.40
CA GLY A 29 -6.98 3.35 24.77
C GLY A 29 -6.90 2.06 23.95
N SER A 30 -7.96 1.28 23.74
CA SER A 30 -7.86 0.18 22.75
C SER A 30 -8.06 0.76 21.34
N VAL A 31 -6.96 0.91 20.60
CA VAL A 31 -7.00 1.03 19.14
C VAL A 31 -7.75 -0.20 18.62
N GLY A 32 -8.98 -0.03 18.14
CA GLY A 32 -9.79 -1.14 17.67
C GLY A 32 -9.11 -1.83 16.49
N PRO A 33 -9.43 -3.11 16.19
CA PRO A 33 -8.83 -3.84 15.06
C PRO A 33 -8.87 -3.06 13.73
N SER A 34 -9.91 -2.26 13.50
CA SER A 34 -10.03 -1.38 12.34
C SER A 34 -8.95 -0.29 12.26
N ALA A 35 -8.57 0.32 13.38
CA ALA A 35 -7.55 1.36 13.40
C ALA A 35 -6.13 0.77 13.24
N ILE A 36 -5.90 -0.46 13.71
CA ILE A 36 -4.66 -1.22 13.43
C ILE A 36 -4.54 -1.52 11.93
N LEU A 37 -5.64 -1.95 11.28
CA LEU A 37 -5.66 -2.22 9.85
C LEU A 37 -5.42 -0.95 9.02
N GLN A 38 -6.00 0.19 9.42
CA GLN A 38 -5.75 1.48 8.76
C GLN A 38 -4.29 1.91 8.87
N GLN A 39 -3.68 1.76 10.04
CA GLN A 39 -2.26 2.04 10.22
C GLN A 39 -1.40 1.14 9.31
N LYS A 40 -1.69 -0.16 9.26
CA LYS A 40 -0.97 -1.09 8.38
C LYS A 40 -1.13 -0.75 6.90
N ASN A 41 -2.32 -0.30 6.49
CA ASN A 41 -2.56 0.14 5.12
C ASN A 41 -1.73 1.39 4.78
N ALA A 42 -1.66 2.37 5.68
CA ALA A 42 -0.83 3.55 5.51
C ALA A 42 0.67 3.21 5.41
N GLU A 43 1.17 2.33 6.27
CA GLU A 43 2.56 1.82 6.23
C GLU A 43 2.88 1.13 4.90
N LEU A 44 1.96 0.29 4.40
CA LEU A 44 2.12 -0.37 3.11
C LEU A 44 2.08 0.61 1.94
N MET A 45 1.20 1.60 1.97
CA MET A 45 1.14 2.64 0.93
C MET A 45 2.44 3.44 0.86
N GLU A 46 3.01 3.83 2.00
CA GLU A 46 4.31 4.52 2.05
C GLU A 46 5.43 3.63 1.50
N THR A 47 5.42 2.35 1.86
CA THR A 47 6.39 1.37 1.36
C THR A 47 6.30 1.22 -0.17
N VAL A 48 5.09 1.05 -0.70
CA VAL A 48 4.85 0.94 -2.16
C VAL A 48 5.34 2.19 -2.88
N GLN A 49 5.02 3.38 -2.39
CA GLN A 49 5.53 4.63 -2.98
C GLN A 49 7.05 4.73 -2.95
N GLY A 50 7.69 4.17 -1.92
CA GLY A 50 9.16 4.04 -1.86
C GLY A 50 9.69 3.13 -2.95
N LEU A 51 9.10 1.94 -3.08
CA LEU A 51 9.48 0.94 -4.09
C LEU A 51 9.22 1.42 -5.52
N GLU A 52 8.12 2.13 -5.77
CA GLU A 52 7.83 2.73 -7.09
C GLU A 52 8.90 3.76 -7.47
N ARG A 53 9.30 4.61 -6.54
CA ARG A 53 10.39 5.58 -6.77
C ARG A 53 11.71 4.89 -7.07
N GLU A 54 12.05 3.82 -6.36
CA GLU A 54 13.27 3.05 -6.61
C GLU A 54 13.20 2.33 -7.97
N ARG A 55 12.08 1.68 -8.28
CA ARG A 55 11.83 1.05 -9.59
C ARG A 55 12.04 2.05 -10.72
N ASP A 56 11.41 3.22 -10.64
CA ASP A 56 11.51 4.24 -11.68
C ASP A 56 12.95 4.76 -11.81
N PHE A 57 13.63 4.98 -10.68
CA PHE A 57 15.03 5.40 -10.66
C PHE A 57 15.97 4.39 -11.34
N TYR A 58 15.81 3.09 -11.06
CA TYR A 58 16.61 2.05 -11.71
C TYR A 58 16.24 1.91 -13.19
N PHE A 59 14.95 1.95 -13.53
CA PHE A 59 14.48 1.86 -14.92
C PHE A 59 15.03 3.01 -15.78
N SER A 60 14.93 4.26 -15.32
CA SER A 60 15.48 5.41 -16.05
C SER A 60 16.99 5.26 -16.30
N LYS A 61 17.76 4.74 -15.33
CA LYS A 61 19.19 4.48 -15.53
C LYS A 61 19.48 3.42 -16.58
N LEU A 62 18.72 2.32 -16.58
CA LEU A 62 18.87 1.25 -17.57
C LEU A 62 18.52 1.77 -18.97
N ARG A 63 17.46 2.60 -19.09
CA ARG A 63 17.10 3.25 -20.35
C ARG A 63 18.17 4.23 -20.84
N ASP A 64 18.73 5.05 -19.95
CA ASP A 64 19.84 5.96 -20.31
C ASP A 64 21.06 5.18 -20.84
N ILE A 65 21.41 4.06 -20.18
CA ILE A 65 22.50 3.19 -20.62
C ILE A 65 22.19 2.58 -21.99
N GLU A 66 20.98 2.09 -22.20
CA GLU A 66 20.54 1.53 -23.49
C GLU A 66 20.70 2.54 -24.63
N LEU A 67 20.23 3.78 -24.43
CA LEU A 67 20.34 4.86 -25.41
C LEU A 67 21.80 5.18 -25.74
N LEU A 68 22.68 5.21 -24.73
CA LEU A 68 24.12 5.42 -24.96
C LEU A 68 24.75 4.30 -25.80
N ILE A 69 24.32 3.06 -25.60
CA ILE A 69 24.81 1.92 -26.39
C ILE A 69 24.30 2.01 -27.84
N GLN A 70 23.01 2.30 -28.03
CA GLN A 70 22.42 2.47 -29.36
C GLN A 70 23.14 3.58 -30.14
N GLN A 71 23.37 4.74 -29.52
CA GLN A 71 24.12 5.84 -30.12
C GLN A 71 25.56 5.45 -30.48
N ALA A 72 26.23 4.64 -29.65
CA ALA A 72 27.58 4.16 -29.94
C ALA A 72 27.60 3.21 -31.15
N MET A 73 26.62 2.33 -31.27
CA MET A 73 26.47 1.39 -32.40
C MET A 73 26.10 2.12 -33.70
N GLU A 74 25.22 3.12 -33.64
CA GLU A 74 24.90 3.97 -34.79
C GLU A 74 26.12 4.73 -35.31
N ALA A 75 26.97 5.22 -34.40
CA ALA A 75 28.20 5.94 -34.74
C ALA A 75 29.29 5.02 -35.31
N ASP A 76 29.35 3.76 -34.86
CA ASP A 76 30.27 2.73 -35.35
C ASP A 76 29.55 1.39 -35.51
N PRO A 77 28.99 1.11 -36.70
CA PRO A 77 28.26 -0.13 -36.98
C PRO A 77 29.10 -1.40 -36.83
N SER A 78 30.44 -1.31 -36.86
CA SER A 78 31.30 -2.49 -36.68
C SER A 78 31.21 -3.07 -35.26
N LEU A 79 30.77 -2.27 -34.28
CA LEU A 79 30.54 -2.71 -32.90
C LEU A 79 29.36 -3.70 -32.78
N GLU A 80 28.46 -3.74 -33.77
CA GLU A 80 27.38 -4.74 -33.80
C GLU A 80 27.87 -6.15 -34.15
N GLU A 81 28.93 -6.25 -34.95
CA GLU A 81 29.46 -7.52 -35.44
C GLU A 81 30.34 -8.25 -34.41
N ASP A 82 30.87 -7.52 -33.40
CA ASP A 82 31.65 -8.10 -32.31
C ASP A 82 30.76 -8.60 -31.16
N GLU A 83 30.28 -9.83 -31.29
CA GLU A 83 29.46 -10.52 -30.27
C GLU A 83 30.15 -10.64 -28.90
N GLY A 84 31.49 -10.60 -28.86
CA GLY A 84 32.27 -10.68 -27.62
C GLY A 84 32.46 -9.33 -26.93
N SER A 85 32.06 -8.23 -27.58
CA SER A 85 32.27 -6.88 -27.09
C SER A 85 31.56 -6.63 -25.75
N LEU A 86 32.12 -5.70 -24.97
CA LEU A 86 31.51 -5.25 -23.72
C LEU A 86 30.09 -4.72 -23.94
N LEU A 87 29.83 -4.02 -25.05
CA LEU A 87 28.51 -3.47 -25.36
C LEU A 87 27.45 -4.56 -25.59
N LYS A 88 27.81 -5.65 -26.29
CA LYS A 88 26.92 -6.81 -26.47
C LYS A 88 26.64 -7.56 -25.17
N GLN A 89 27.64 -7.67 -24.29
CA GLN A 89 27.45 -8.22 -22.95
C GLN A 89 26.48 -7.36 -22.11
N ILE A 90 26.58 -6.03 -22.19
CA ILE A 90 25.64 -5.13 -21.49
C ILE A 90 24.23 -5.23 -22.10
N GLN A 91 24.07 -5.27 -23.43
CA GLN A 91 22.77 -5.52 -24.06
C GLN A 91 22.15 -6.84 -23.61
N THR A 92 22.96 -7.89 -23.49
CA THR A 92 22.48 -9.20 -23.01
C THR A 92 21.90 -9.08 -21.60
N ILE A 93 22.52 -8.27 -20.72
CA ILE A 93 21.99 -8.00 -19.38
C ILE A 93 20.68 -7.20 -19.47
N LEU A 94 20.65 -6.12 -20.27
CA LEU A 94 19.48 -5.24 -20.41
C LEU A 94 18.24 -5.96 -20.96
N TYR A 95 18.44 -6.94 -21.83
CA TYR A 95 17.36 -7.74 -22.44
C TYR A 95 17.17 -9.11 -21.78
N SER A 96 17.89 -9.40 -20.70
CA SER A 96 17.66 -10.61 -19.93
C SER A 96 16.33 -10.51 -19.19
N THR A 97 15.56 -11.61 -19.16
CA THR A 97 14.33 -11.71 -18.37
C THR A 97 14.58 -12.57 -17.13
N GLU A 98 14.00 -12.18 -15.99
CA GLU A 98 13.88 -13.06 -14.82
C GLU A 98 12.50 -13.74 -14.81
N GLU A 99 12.43 -14.99 -14.37
CA GLU A 99 11.16 -15.69 -14.10
C GLU A 99 10.33 -14.86 -13.10
N GLY A 100 9.30 -14.17 -13.60
CA GLY A 100 8.41 -13.31 -12.80
C GLY A 100 8.54 -11.80 -13.04
N PHE A 101 9.41 -11.36 -13.95
CA PHE A 101 9.52 -9.95 -14.42
C PHE A 101 9.08 -9.73 -15.87
N GLU A 102 8.49 -10.76 -16.51
CA GLU A 102 7.93 -10.64 -17.86
C GLU A 102 6.79 -9.61 -17.87
N ILE A 103 6.95 -8.55 -18.67
CA ILE A 103 5.84 -7.68 -19.02
C ILE A 103 4.89 -8.54 -19.88
N PRO A 104 3.60 -8.68 -19.51
CA PRO A 104 2.65 -9.35 -20.38
C PRO A 104 2.71 -8.71 -21.77
N GLN A 105 2.77 -9.51 -22.83
CA GLN A 105 2.92 -9.05 -24.22
C GLN A 105 1.92 -7.96 -24.63
N GLU A 106 0.79 -7.86 -23.93
CA GLU A 106 -0.23 -6.82 -24.09
C GLU A 106 0.25 -5.40 -23.68
N ALA A 107 1.12 -5.27 -22.67
CA ALA A 107 1.65 -3.98 -22.22
C ALA A 107 2.83 -3.48 -23.07
N GLU A 108 3.56 -4.38 -23.73
CA GLU A 108 4.57 -4.01 -24.75
C GLU A 108 3.93 -3.36 -25.98
N ALA A 109 2.73 -3.81 -26.37
CA ALA A 109 1.96 -3.23 -27.47
C ALA A 109 1.40 -1.83 -27.14
N GLU A 110 1.06 -1.56 -25.86
CA GLU A 110 0.66 -0.21 -25.42
C GLU A 110 1.86 0.74 -25.36
N ALA A 111 3.01 0.32 -24.84
CA ALA A 111 4.21 1.16 -24.79
C ALA A 111 4.74 1.54 -26.19
N ALA A 112 4.67 0.62 -27.16
CA ALA A 112 5.03 0.90 -28.55
C ALA A 112 4.01 1.81 -29.28
N GLY A 113 2.76 1.88 -28.81
CA GLY A 113 1.72 2.73 -29.39
C GLY A 113 1.82 4.20 -28.98
N GLU A 114 2.51 4.51 -27.87
CA GLU A 114 2.66 5.88 -27.37
C GLU A 114 3.86 6.64 -28.01
N GLU A 115 4.88 5.95 -28.54
CA GLU A 115 6.03 6.58 -29.19
C GLU A 115 5.77 7.06 -30.64
N GLU A 116 4.65 6.69 -31.28
CA GLU A 116 4.31 7.08 -32.67
C GLU A 116 3.32 8.27 -32.77
N THR A 117 3.19 9.08 -31.73
CA THR A 117 2.39 10.33 -31.80
C THR A 117 3.23 11.59 -31.61
N PHE A 118 4.04 11.92 -32.63
CA PHE A 118 4.34 13.32 -32.95
C PHE A 118 4.66 13.53 -34.44
#